data_AF-A0ABD0RQH0-F1
#
_entry.id   AF-A0ABD0RQH0-F1
#
_cell.length_a   1.000
_cell.length_b   1.000
_cell.length_c   1.000
_cell.angle_alpha   90.00
_cell.angle_beta   90.00
_cell.angle_gamma   90.00
#
_symmetry.space_group_name_H-M   'P 1'
#
loop_
_entity.id
_entity.type
_entity.pdbx_description
1 polymer ?
#
loop_
_entity_poly.entity_id
_entity_poly.type
_entity_poly.pdbx_seq_one_letter_code
_entity_poly.pdbx_strand_id
1 'polypeptide(L)' 'RDYPLMQSPIQMTFILVGYVVCVLYVGPRFMANRKPFRLNTAMIVYNFSMVAFNAYIVYE' A
#
# COMPACT_ATOMS: atom_id res chain seq x y z
N ARG A 1 16.14 20.44 5.20
CA ARG A 1 15.79 19.49 4.12
C ARG A 1 14.55 18.76 4.61
N ASP A 2 13.39 19.20 4.16
CA ASP A 2 12.09 18.68 4.61
C ASP A 2 11.75 17.42 3.83
N TYR A 3 11.88 16.26 4.48
CA TYR A 3 11.41 15.01 3.92
C TYR A 3 9.87 15.01 3.92
N PRO A 4 9.22 14.59 2.81
CA PRO A 4 7.76 14.53 2.75
C PRO A 4 7.23 13.55 3.81
N LEU A 5 6.09 13.88 4.43
CA LEU A 5 5.46 13.10 5.51
C LEU A 5 6.24 13.00 6.83
N MET A 6 7.42 13.65 6.95
CA MET A 6 8.18 13.72 8.21
C MET A 6 7.92 15.01 9.01
N GLN A 7 7.11 15.94 8.49
CA GLN A 7 6.87 17.23 9.15
C GLN A 7 5.93 17.13 10.37
N SER A 8 4.97 16.20 10.37
CA SER A 8 4.08 16.00 11.50
C SER A 8 3.54 14.57 11.55
N PRO A 9 3.51 13.93 12.73
CA PRO A 9 2.97 12.57 12.90
C PRO A 9 1.45 12.49 12.65
N ILE A 10 0.76 13.64 12.62
CA ILE A 10 -0.68 13.72 12.38
C ILE A 10 -1.02 13.27 10.96
N GLN A 11 -0.23 13.70 9.96
CA GLN A 11 -0.47 13.33 8.56
C GLN A 11 -0.27 11.83 8.33
N MET A 12 0.78 11.26 8.93
CA MET A 12 1.05 9.82 8.86
C MET A 12 -0.07 9.00 9.54
N THR A 13 -0.48 9.41 10.74
CA THR A 13 -1.55 8.73 11.49
C THR A 13 -2.87 8.77 10.73
N PHE A 14 -3.21 9.90 10.10
CA PHE A 14 -4.44 10.02 9.32
C PHE A 14 -4.48 9.05 8.13
N ILE A 15 -3.37 8.92 7.39
CA ILE A 15 -3.26 7.97 6.28
C ILE A 15 -3.42 6.53 6.77
N LEU A 16 -2.78 6.17 7.90
CA LEU A 16 -2.87 4.82 8.47
C LEU A 16 -4.30 4.49 8.92
N VAL A 17 -4.97 5.41 9.62
CA VAL A 17 -6.37 5.23 10.03
C VAL A 17 -7.27 5.07 8.81
N GLY A 18 -7.08 5.92 7.79
CA GLY A 18 -7.80 5.80 6.52
C GLY A 18 -7.58 4.44 5.85
N TYR A 19 -6.34 3.96 5.80
CA TYR A 19 -5.99 2.65 5.26
C TYR A 19 -6.70 1.52 6.00
N VAL A 20 -6.64 1.50 7.34
CA VAL A 20 -7.27 0.45 8.16
C VAL A 20 -8.79 0.44 7.97
N VAL A 21 -9.43 1.62 7.99
CA VAL A 21 -10.88 1.73 7.77
C VAL A 21 -11.26 1.22 6.38
N CYS A 22 -10.50 1.61 5.36
CA CYS A 22 -10.72 1.17 3.99
C CYS A 22 -10.57 -0.35 3.83
N VAL A 23 -9.53 -0.96 4.39
CA VAL A 23 -9.24 -2.39 4.22
C VAL A 23 -10.14 -3.29 5.07
N LEU A 24 -10.49 -2.89 6.29
CA LEU A 24 -11.28 -3.75 7.18
C LEU A 24 -12.79 -3.58 7.02
N TYR A 25 -13.28 -2.39 6.69
CA TYR A 25 -14.72 -2.12 6.63
C TYR A 25 -15.23 -1.89 5.22
N VAL A 26 -14.63 -0.94 4.50
CA VAL A 26 -15.12 -0.51 3.19
C VAL A 26 -14.87 -1.59 2.12
N GLY A 27 -13.65 -2.13 2.09
CA GLY A 27 -13.21 -3.14 1.12
C GLY A 27 -14.06 -4.41 1.16
N PRO A 28 -14.19 -5.10 2.32
CA PRO A 28 -14.95 -6.34 2.42
C PRO A 28 -16.43 -6.12 2.09
N ARG A 29 -17.02 -5.00 2.53
CA ARG A 29 -18.41 -4.65 2.19
C ARG A 29 -18.62 -4.43 0.69
N PHE A 30 -17.66 -3.81 0.02
CA PHE A 30 -17.70 -3.58 -1.42
C PHE A 30 -17.45 -4.85 -2.25
N MET A 31 -16.61 -5.75 -1.73
CA MET A 31 -16.22 -7.01 -2.39
C MET A 31 -17.18 -8.17 -2.09
N ALA A 32 -18.02 -8.08 -1.05
CA ALA A 32 -18.91 -9.16 -0.61
C ALA A 32 -19.82 -9.74 -1.71
N ASN A 33 -20.25 -8.92 -2.68
CA ASN A 33 -21.13 -9.34 -3.76
C ASN A 33 -20.44 -9.37 -5.14
N ARG A 34 -19.10 -9.32 -5.18
CA ARG A 34 -18.34 -9.27 -6.44
C ARG A 34 -17.39 -10.45 -6.54
N LYS A 35 -17.16 -10.93 -7.76
CA LYS A 35 -16.12 -11.92 -8.04
C LYS A 35 -14.74 -11.32 -7.77
N PRO A 36 -13.77 -12.10 -7.28
CA PRO A 36 -12.43 -11.60 -7.00
C PRO A 36 -11.77 -11.08 -8.28
N PHE A 37 -11.10 -9.94 -8.17
CA PHE A 37 -10.35 -9.35 -9.27
C PHE A 37 -9.13 -10.22 -9.61
N ARG A 38 -8.94 -10.51 -10.89
CA ARG A 38 -7.74 -11.23 -11.36
C ARG A 38 -6.58 -10.25 -11.50
N LEU A 39 -5.85 -10.05 -10.41
CA LEU A 39 -4.71 -9.12 -10.33
C LEU A 39 -3.35 -9.78 -10.53
N ASN A 40 -3.31 -10.96 -11.17
CA ASN A 40 -2.08 -11.77 -11.32
C ASN A 40 -0.92 -10.98 -11.95
N THR A 41 -1.16 -10.32 -13.08
CA THR A 41 -0.11 -9.52 -13.75
C THR A 41 0.35 -8.36 -12.89
N ALA A 42 -0.57 -7.67 -12.21
CA ALA A 42 -0.24 -6.58 -11.31
C ALA A 42 0.59 -7.05 -10.11
N MET A 43 0.27 -8.22 -9.53
CA MET A 43 1.05 -8.82 -8.45
C MET A 43 2.46 -9.22 -8.90
N ILE A 44 2.61 -9.75 -10.12
CA ILE A 44 3.94 -10.09 -10.65
C ILE A 44 4.81 -8.84 -10.79
N VAL A 45 4.27 -7.78 -11.41
CA VAL A 45 4.98 -6.50 -11.59
C VAL A 45 5.33 -5.87 -10.24
N TYR A 46 4.39 -5.88 -9.28
CA TYR A 46 4.61 -5.35 -7.94
C TYR A 46 5.71 -6.10 -7.19
N ASN A 47 5.69 -7.43 -7.17
CA ASN A 47 6.72 -8.20 -6.47
C ASN A 47 8.09 -8.05 -7.14
N PHE A 48 8.13 -7.99 -8.48
CA PHE A 48 9.38 -7.77 -9.20
C PHE A 48 9.99 -6.40 -8.89
N SER A 49 9.19 -5.34 -8.92
CA SER A 49 9.66 -4.00 -8.56
C SER A 49 10.08 -3.94 -7.09
N MET A 50 9.35 -4.59 -6.19
CA MET A 50 9.70 -4.68 -4.77
C MET A 50 11.07 -5.34 -4.54
N VAL A 51 11.37 -6.44 -5.23
CA VAL A 51 12.69 -7.08 -5.16
C VAL A 51 13.78 -6.18 -5.73
N ALA A 52 13.54 -5.52 -6.87
CA ALA A 52 14.50 -4.59 -7.46
C ALA A 52 14.82 -3.41 -6.52
N PHE A 53 13.80 -2.81 -5.89
CA PHE A 53 14.00 -1.72 -4.92
C PHE A 53 14.71 -2.19 -3.65
N ASN A 54 14.36 -3.36 -3.11
CA ASN A 54 15.07 -3.92 -1.96
C ASN A 54 16.54 -4.22 -2.29
N ALA A 55 16.83 -4.76 -3.46
CA ALA A 55 18.21 -5.00 -3.91
C ALA A 55 19.00 -3.69 -4.03
N TYR A 56 18.36 -2.63 -4.53
CA TYR A 56 18.97 -1.30 -4.57
C TYR A 56 19.28 -0.76 -3.16
N ILE A 57 18.32 -0.84 -2.24
CA ILE A 57 18.49 -0.39 -0.84
C ILE A 57 19.59 -1.17 -0.11
N VAL A 58 19.81 -2.46 -0.43
CA VAL A 58 20.87 -3.27 0.18
C VAL A 58 22.24 -2.97 -0.41
N TYR A 59 22.29 -2.57 -1.68
CA TYR A 59 23.53 -2.18 -2.35
C TYR A 59 24.01 -0.79 -1.92
N GLU A 60 23.07 0.13 -1.70
CA GLU A 60 23.31 1.45 -1.11
C GLU A 60 23.67 1.36 0.37
#